data_AF-A0A1G9D728-F1
#
_entry.id   AF-A0A1G9D728-F1
#
_cell.length_a   1.000
_cell.length_b   1.000
_cell.length_c   1.000
_cell.angle_alpha   90.00
_cell.angle_beta   90.00
_cell.angle_gamma   90.00
#
_symmetry.space_group_name_H-M   'P 1'
#
loop_
_entity.id
_entity.type
_entity.pdbx_description
1 polymer ?
#
loop_
_entity_poly.entity_id
_entity_poly.type
_entity_poly.pdbx_seq_one_letter_code
_entity_poly.pdbx_strand_id
1 'polypeptide(L)'
;MSNGNSRASWKYAFAYTGIVVGAGFATGQEVLQFFASYGLISFLGVVLTGLIVMFIGRQAAKLGYSTHAESHVLPLNTLFGKKFGLVIDIILAFFLYGLAIVMIAGSGATFNEGFGIHPQIGAIILIVLALITLLMDFEKIISVIGVITPVLVVAMFFIAGYNVLNPMVPLSEVNQYNDVSRTPTGSWWFDAITYAGFTLATAFSFLSIMGSESARQSIVRRGAIYGGLIIMIIMLLINFGVLSIIPNAYDVSLPTMEMANNVAPWLGTAYSIIIILLIYNSIVGFLYPFLARFSTPGTKKYKILLVGSLVVGYFGTYVGFVELVNIIYPLFGYVGMVIGIMLTVRWVYLKFKARQLAEKISDNDEKEQ
;
A
#
# COMPACT_ATOMS: atom_id res chain seq x y z
N MET A 1 -16.72 -12.31 -9.48
CA MET A 1 -16.26 -13.41 -8.61
C MET A 1 -17.45 -14.23 -8.07
N SER A 2 -18.46 -14.52 -8.91
CA SER A 2 -19.79 -15.00 -8.47
C SER A 2 -19.89 -16.50 -8.20
N ASN A 3 -18.98 -17.32 -8.75
CA ASN A 3 -18.95 -18.75 -8.45
C ASN A 3 -18.28 -18.95 -7.08
N GLY A 4 -19.07 -19.30 -6.06
CA GLY A 4 -18.70 -19.40 -4.63
C GLY A 4 -17.66 -20.46 -4.25
N ASN A 5 -16.69 -20.74 -5.12
CA ASN A 5 -15.63 -21.72 -4.99
C ASN A 5 -14.45 -21.15 -4.17
N SER A 6 -13.73 -22.00 -3.44
CA SER A 6 -12.57 -21.62 -2.61
C SER A 6 -11.49 -20.85 -3.38
N ARG A 7 -11.35 -21.15 -4.69
CA ARG A 7 -10.47 -20.44 -5.64
C ARG A 7 -10.75 -18.93 -5.74
N ALA A 8 -11.98 -18.47 -5.46
CA ALA A 8 -12.29 -17.05 -5.45
C ALA A 8 -11.59 -16.29 -4.31
N SER A 9 -11.29 -16.98 -3.20
CA SER A 9 -10.56 -16.37 -2.07
C SER A 9 -9.12 -16.05 -2.45
N TRP A 10 -8.48 -16.90 -3.26
CA TRP A 10 -7.13 -16.66 -3.77
C TRP A 10 -7.09 -15.49 -4.76
N LYS A 11 -8.09 -15.36 -5.63
CA LYS A 11 -8.20 -14.18 -6.51
C LYS A 11 -8.28 -12.89 -5.70
N TYR A 12 -9.09 -12.90 -4.63
CA TYR A 12 -9.16 -11.77 -3.69
C TYR A 12 -7.81 -11.51 -3.03
N ALA A 13 -7.11 -12.56 -2.59
CA ALA A 13 -5.81 -12.47 -1.93
C ALA A 13 -4.74 -11.82 -2.83
N PHE A 14 -4.63 -12.26 -4.08
CA PHE A 14 -3.70 -11.68 -5.05
C PHE A 14 -4.04 -10.24 -5.40
N ALA A 15 -5.33 -9.93 -5.54
CA ALA A 15 -5.79 -8.58 -5.79
C ALA A 15 -5.52 -7.63 -4.61
N TYR A 16 -5.75 -8.08 -3.37
CA TYR A 16 -5.38 -7.33 -2.17
C TYR A 16 -3.86 -7.12 -2.09
N THR A 17 -3.10 -8.19 -2.33
CA THR A 17 -1.63 -8.14 -2.35
C THR A 17 -1.13 -7.15 -3.39
N GLY A 18 -1.66 -7.18 -4.62
CA GLY A 18 -1.16 -6.35 -5.70
C GLY A 18 -1.41 -4.84 -5.54
N ILE A 19 -2.34 -4.46 -4.69
CA ILE A 19 -2.59 -3.04 -4.37
C ILE A 19 -1.67 -2.55 -3.26
N VAL A 20 -1.36 -3.43 -2.30
CA VAL A 20 -0.45 -3.10 -1.21
C VAL A 20 1.01 -3.17 -1.68
N VAL A 21 1.37 -4.25 -2.38
CA VAL A 21 2.68 -4.47 -2.99
C VAL A 21 2.75 -3.69 -4.31
N GLY A 22 2.80 -2.37 -4.17
CA GLY A 22 2.95 -1.42 -5.27
C GLY A 22 4.38 -0.90 -5.38
N ALA A 23 4.52 0.29 -5.98
CA ALA A 23 5.80 0.94 -6.23
C ALA A 23 6.64 1.13 -4.96
N GLY A 24 6.04 1.47 -3.82
CA GLY A 24 6.79 1.70 -2.58
C GLY A 24 7.49 0.45 -2.02
N PHE A 25 6.82 -0.71 -2.06
CA PHE A 25 7.46 -2.01 -1.82
C PHE A 25 8.58 -2.30 -2.82
N ALA A 26 8.30 -2.03 -4.10
CA ALA A 26 9.24 -2.29 -5.19
C ALA A 26 10.51 -1.45 -5.11
N THR A 27 10.50 -0.32 -4.40
CA THR A 27 11.69 0.50 -4.13
C THR A 27 12.51 -0.01 -2.95
N GLY A 28 11.88 -0.64 -1.94
CA GLY A 28 12.50 -0.98 -0.66
C GLY A 28 12.58 0.17 0.33
N GLN A 29 12.26 1.41 -0.10
CA GLN A 29 12.41 2.60 0.73
C GLN A 29 11.46 2.60 1.93
N GLU A 30 10.23 2.13 1.72
CA GLU A 30 9.25 1.93 2.79
C GLU A 30 9.77 0.99 3.88
N VAL A 31 10.36 -0.12 3.43
CA VAL A 31 10.85 -1.15 4.33
C VAL A 31 12.07 -0.67 5.10
N LEU A 32 12.98 0.06 4.43
CA LEU A 32 14.10 0.70 5.08
C LEU A 32 13.64 1.66 6.19
N GLN A 33 12.72 2.56 5.86
CA GLN A 33 12.27 3.63 6.74
C GLN A 33 11.51 3.12 7.98
N PHE A 34 10.53 2.23 7.78
CA PHE A 34 9.65 1.78 8.86
C PHE A 34 10.18 0.56 9.63
N PHE A 35 11.10 -0.21 9.04
CA PHE A 35 11.54 -1.49 9.60
C PHE A 35 13.06 -1.62 9.65
N ALA A 36 13.75 -1.72 8.50
CA ALA A 36 15.14 -2.19 8.46
C ALA A 36 16.10 -1.26 9.24
N SER A 37 15.80 0.04 9.34
CA SER A 37 16.57 1.00 10.14
C SER A 37 16.61 0.67 11.65
N TYR A 38 15.71 -0.20 12.13
CA TYR A 38 15.74 -0.72 13.51
C TYR A 38 16.70 -1.90 13.71
N GLY A 39 17.30 -2.44 12.66
CA GLY A 39 18.13 -3.66 12.73
C GLY A 39 17.26 -4.92 12.87
N LEU A 40 17.73 -5.94 13.59
CA LEU A 40 17.07 -7.25 13.68
C LEU A 40 15.67 -7.22 14.34
N ILE A 41 15.38 -6.24 15.20
CA ILE A 41 14.05 -6.13 15.82
C ILE A 41 12.96 -5.80 14.79
N SER A 42 13.34 -5.30 13.62
CA SER A 42 12.46 -5.04 12.47
C SER A 42 11.59 -6.24 12.08
N PHE A 43 12.09 -7.48 12.21
CA PHE A 43 11.31 -8.68 11.93
C PHE A 43 10.04 -8.76 12.79
N LEU A 44 10.11 -8.37 14.07
CA LEU A 44 8.94 -8.31 14.94
C LEU A 44 7.97 -7.21 14.49
N GLY A 45 8.49 -6.06 14.04
CA GLY A 45 7.69 -4.98 13.45
C GLY A 45 6.94 -5.44 12.19
N VAL A 46 7.60 -6.16 11.30
CA VAL A 46 6.97 -6.69 10.08
C VAL A 46 5.89 -7.72 10.42
N VAL A 47 6.14 -8.64 11.36
CA VAL A 47 5.13 -9.62 11.81
C VAL A 47 3.94 -8.91 12.45
N LEU A 48 4.17 -7.93 13.32
CA LEU A 48 3.11 -7.12 13.93
C LEU A 48 2.26 -6.42 12.87
N THR A 49 2.91 -5.79 11.88
CA THR A 49 2.24 -5.17 10.74
C THR A 49 1.37 -6.19 9.99
N GLY A 50 1.93 -7.34 9.63
CA GLY A 50 1.22 -8.39 8.90
C GLY A 50 -0.02 -8.89 9.65
N LEU A 51 0.07 -9.07 10.97
CA LEU A 51 -1.06 -9.44 11.83
C LEU A 51 -2.16 -8.38 11.82
N ILE A 52 -1.81 -7.10 11.94
CA ILE A 52 -2.76 -5.99 11.89
C ILE A 52 -3.42 -5.90 10.50
N VAL A 53 -2.63 -5.95 9.42
CA VAL A 53 -3.10 -5.87 8.03
C VAL A 53 -4.04 -7.03 7.69
N MET A 54 -3.76 -8.25 8.16
CA MET A 54 -4.67 -9.40 8.04
C MET A 54 -5.98 -9.17 8.80
N PHE A 55 -5.91 -8.73 10.06
CA PHE A 55 -7.08 -8.54 10.90
C PHE A 55 -7.98 -7.41 10.40
N ILE A 56 -7.40 -6.23 10.18
CA ILE A 56 -8.15 -5.04 9.80
C ILE A 56 -8.59 -5.10 8.34
N GLY A 57 -7.75 -5.61 7.44
CA GLY A 57 -8.12 -5.85 6.05
C GLY A 57 -9.35 -6.76 5.94
N ARG A 58 -9.44 -7.79 6.79
CA ARG A 58 -10.64 -8.63 6.92
C ARG A 58 -11.86 -7.83 7.39
N GLN A 59 -11.73 -6.90 8.33
CA GLN A 59 -12.87 -6.10 8.79
C GLN A 59 -13.32 -5.10 7.73
N ALA A 60 -12.40 -4.47 7.00
CA ALA A 60 -12.70 -3.58 5.88
C ALA A 60 -13.46 -4.35 4.78
N ALA A 61 -12.97 -5.52 4.38
CA ALA A 61 -13.63 -6.36 3.39
C ALA A 61 -15.05 -6.80 3.81
N LYS A 62 -15.22 -7.16 5.08
CA LYS A 62 -16.55 -7.47 5.64
C LYS A 62 -17.47 -6.25 5.65
N LEU A 63 -16.95 -5.06 5.94
CA LEU A 63 -17.73 -3.82 5.92
C LEU A 63 -18.24 -3.56 4.51
N GLY A 64 -17.36 -3.66 3.50
CA GLY A 64 -17.72 -3.59 2.08
C GLY A 64 -18.84 -4.55 1.71
N TYR A 65 -18.67 -5.84 2.04
CA TYR A 65 -19.69 -6.87 1.82
C TYR A 65 -21.03 -6.51 2.48
N SER A 66 -21.02 -6.06 3.73
CA SER A 66 -22.27 -5.73 4.45
C SER A 66 -22.98 -4.48 3.94
N THR A 67 -22.25 -3.56 3.30
CA THR A 67 -22.79 -2.26 2.88
C THR A 67 -23.18 -2.23 1.41
N HIS A 68 -22.85 -3.26 0.62
CA HIS A 68 -23.05 -3.28 -0.84
C HIS A 68 -22.51 -1.98 -1.49
N ALA A 69 -21.35 -1.54 -1.02
CA ALA A 69 -20.81 -0.24 -1.34
C ALA A 69 -20.26 -0.18 -2.78
N GLU A 70 -20.70 0.82 -3.54
CA GLU A 70 -20.14 1.16 -4.87
C GLU A 70 -18.85 1.99 -4.77
N SER A 71 -18.59 2.59 -3.60
CA SER A 71 -17.38 3.37 -3.29
C SER A 71 -17.06 3.30 -1.81
N HIS A 72 -15.88 3.79 -1.40
CA HIS A 72 -15.46 3.82 0.01
C HIS A 72 -16.23 4.81 0.89
N VAL A 73 -17.00 5.72 0.29
CA VAL A 73 -17.76 6.77 0.99
C VAL A 73 -18.80 6.17 1.94
N LEU A 74 -19.59 5.18 1.49
CA LEU A 74 -20.61 4.54 2.33
C LEU A 74 -19.99 3.75 3.52
N PRO A 75 -18.94 2.94 3.32
CA PRO A 75 -18.15 2.35 4.39
C PRO A 75 -17.64 3.38 5.41
N LEU A 76 -17.06 4.51 4.96
CA LEU A 76 -16.60 5.57 5.87
C LEU A 76 -17.76 6.18 6.66
N ASN A 77 -18.86 6.50 6.00
CA ASN A 77 -20.06 7.03 6.66
C ASN A 77 -20.65 6.03 7.65
N THR A 78 -20.49 4.73 7.41
CA THR A 78 -20.91 3.66 8.34
C THR A 78 -20.02 3.60 9.58
N LEU A 79 -18.72 3.90 9.45
CA LEU A 79 -17.78 3.90 10.56
C LEU A 79 -17.85 5.19 11.39
N PHE A 80 -17.94 6.35 10.72
CA PHE A 80 -17.74 7.66 11.34
C PHE A 80 -19.02 8.53 11.35
N GLY A 81 -20.10 8.09 10.71
CA GLY A 81 -21.26 8.94 10.43
C GLY A 81 -21.02 9.89 9.24
N LYS A 82 -22.08 10.54 8.74
CA LYS A 82 -22.01 11.35 7.51
C LYS A 82 -21.03 12.53 7.58
N LYS A 83 -20.95 13.22 8.72
CA LYS A 83 -20.11 14.42 8.88
C LYS A 83 -18.63 14.06 8.96
N PHE A 84 -18.24 13.21 9.92
CA PHE A 84 -16.84 12.80 10.06
C PHE A 84 -16.39 11.87 8.93
N GLY A 85 -17.29 11.06 8.37
CA GLY A 85 -17.01 10.25 7.18
C GLY A 85 -16.59 11.10 5.98
N LEU A 86 -17.25 12.26 5.77
CA LEU A 86 -16.84 13.23 4.74
C LEU A 86 -15.45 13.82 5.01
N VAL A 87 -15.14 14.14 6.27
CA VAL A 87 -13.81 14.67 6.64
C VAL A 87 -12.72 13.65 6.33
N ILE A 88 -12.89 12.40 6.76
CA ILE A 88 -11.93 11.32 6.48
C ILE A 88 -11.80 11.09 4.97
N ASP A 89 -12.91 11.12 4.22
CA ASP A 89 -12.89 10.97 2.77
C ASP A 89 -12.09 12.07 2.06
N ILE A 90 -12.25 13.34 2.46
CA ILE A 90 -11.47 14.45 1.91
C ILE A 90 -9.99 14.30 2.26
N ILE A 91 -9.68 13.89 3.51
CA ILE A 91 -8.31 13.62 3.95
C ILE A 91 -7.69 12.49 3.11
N LEU A 92 -8.41 11.38 2.88
CA LEU A 92 -7.95 10.30 2.03
C LEU A 92 -7.65 10.80 0.61
N ALA A 93 -8.54 11.58 0.00
CA ALA A 93 -8.31 12.13 -1.33
C ALA A 93 -7.06 13.04 -1.37
N PHE A 94 -6.87 13.89 -0.36
CA PHE A 94 -5.68 14.72 -0.21
C PHE A 94 -4.39 13.87 -0.12
N PHE A 95 -4.37 12.83 0.71
CA PHE A 95 -3.20 11.96 0.82
C PHE A 95 -2.96 11.09 -0.41
N LEU A 96 -4.01 10.62 -1.11
CA LEU A 96 -3.83 9.96 -2.41
C LEU A 96 -3.11 10.88 -3.40
N TYR A 97 -3.46 12.16 -3.43
CA TYR A 97 -2.71 13.12 -4.22
C TYR A 97 -1.26 13.28 -3.72
N GLY A 98 -1.03 13.37 -2.42
CA GLY A 98 0.31 13.37 -1.83
C GLY A 98 1.15 12.15 -2.24
N LEU A 99 0.55 10.95 -2.24
CA LEU A 99 1.21 9.73 -2.72
C LEU A 99 1.52 9.79 -4.21
N ALA A 100 0.65 10.39 -5.03
CA ALA A 100 0.96 10.61 -6.44
C ALA A 100 2.18 11.52 -6.61
N ILE A 101 2.33 12.57 -5.80
CA ILE A 101 3.51 13.44 -5.80
C ILE A 101 4.77 12.67 -5.38
N VAL A 102 4.69 11.86 -4.31
CA VAL A 102 5.79 10.98 -3.88
C VAL A 102 6.23 10.07 -5.02
N MET A 103 5.28 9.47 -5.76
CA MET A 103 5.57 8.61 -6.90
C MET A 103 6.18 9.37 -8.09
N ILE A 104 5.73 10.60 -8.38
CA ILE A 104 6.36 11.44 -9.40
C ILE A 104 7.83 11.74 -9.04
N ALA A 105 8.11 12.09 -7.78
CA ALA A 105 9.49 12.28 -7.32
C ALA A 105 10.29 10.96 -7.37
N GLY A 106 9.68 9.85 -6.97
CA GLY A 106 10.26 8.52 -7.06
C GLY A 106 10.66 8.13 -8.47
N SER A 107 9.85 8.48 -9.47
CA SER A 107 10.21 8.22 -10.87
C SER A 107 11.52 8.90 -11.25
N GLY A 108 11.70 10.17 -10.87
CA GLY A 108 12.94 10.89 -11.13
C GLY A 108 14.16 10.20 -10.52
N ALA A 109 14.06 9.73 -9.27
CA ALA A 109 15.10 8.95 -8.62
C ALA A 109 15.38 7.64 -9.38
N THR A 110 14.35 6.91 -9.80
CA THR A 110 14.51 5.65 -10.55
C THR A 110 15.16 5.83 -11.92
N PHE A 111 14.80 6.87 -12.66
CA PHE A 111 15.47 7.17 -13.93
C PHE A 111 16.94 7.55 -13.74
N ASN A 112 17.26 8.25 -12.66
CA ASN A 112 18.62 8.64 -12.34
C ASN A 112 19.47 7.44 -11.94
N GLU A 113 19.01 6.64 -10.99
CA GLU A 113 19.75 5.46 -10.53
C GLU A 113 19.84 4.38 -11.62
N GLY A 114 18.82 4.22 -12.46
CA GLY A 114 18.79 3.17 -13.49
C GLY A 114 19.45 3.48 -14.81
N PHE A 115 19.38 4.74 -15.24
CA PHE A 115 19.81 5.15 -16.57
C PHE A 115 20.74 6.36 -16.56
N GLY A 116 21.07 6.92 -15.39
CA GLY A 116 21.83 8.17 -15.29
C GLY A 116 21.08 9.40 -15.81
N ILE A 117 19.76 9.30 -16.03
CA ILE A 117 18.95 10.39 -16.56
C ILE A 117 18.68 11.40 -15.46
N HIS A 118 18.69 12.70 -15.78
CA HIS A 118 18.41 13.75 -14.80
C HIS A 118 17.00 13.57 -14.18
N PRO A 119 16.84 13.64 -12.83
CA PRO A 119 15.58 13.27 -12.17
C PRO A 119 14.33 13.98 -12.72
N GLN A 120 14.45 15.28 -13.00
CA GLN A 120 13.37 16.10 -13.54
C GLN A 120 12.92 15.64 -14.94
N ILE A 121 13.85 15.15 -15.77
CA ILE A 121 13.53 14.61 -17.10
C ILE A 121 12.77 13.29 -16.93
N GLY A 122 13.26 12.40 -16.05
CA GLY A 122 12.58 11.15 -15.71
C GLY A 122 11.13 11.38 -15.22
N ALA A 123 10.95 12.36 -14.33
CA ALA A 123 9.65 12.75 -13.83
C ALA A 123 8.72 13.30 -14.92
N ILE A 124 9.24 14.14 -15.84
CA ILE A 124 8.46 14.67 -16.97
C ILE A 124 7.97 13.54 -17.87
N ILE A 125 8.80 12.54 -18.17
CA ILE A 125 8.39 11.39 -19.00
C ILE A 125 7.16 10.71 -18.37
N LEU A 126 7.20 10.47 -17.07
CA LEU A 126 6.12 9.77 -16.35
C LEU A 126 4.88 10.62 -16.17
N ILE A 127 5.05 11.94 -15.97
CA ILE A 127 3.95 12.91 -15.95
C ILE A 127 3.23 12.93 -17.31
N VAL A 128 3.96 12.95 -18.43
CA VAL A 128 3.37 12.95 -19.78
C VAL A 128 2.60 11.64 -20.03
N LEU A 129 3.18 10.50 -19.67
CA LEU A 129 2.50 9.21 -19.79
C LEU A 129 1.23 9.17 -18.91
N ALA A 130 1.31 9.64 -17.66
CA ALA A 130 0.15 9.69 -16.76
C ALA A 130 -0.93 10.63 -17.29
N LEU A 131 -0.56 11.79 -17.84
CA LEU A 131 -1.49 12.74 -18.47
C LEU A 131 -2.25 12.08 -19.62
N ILE A 132 -1.54 11.41 -20.53
CA ILE A 132 -2.17 10.74 -21.69
C ILE A 132 -3.17 9.69 -21.20
N THR A 133 -2.79 8.87 -20.24
CA THR A 133 -3.63 7.78 -19.71
C THR A 133 -4.84 8.30 -18.96
N LEU A 134 -4.69 9.34 -18.12
CA LEU A 134 -5.80 9.91 -17.35
C LEU A 134 -6.79 10.71 -18.22
N LEU A 135 -6.44 11.01 -19.48
CA LEU A 135 -7.36 11.54 -20.47
C LEU A 135 -8.17 10.45 -21.20
N MET A 136 -7.84 9.17 -21.01
CA MET A 136 -8.57 8.05 -21.59
C MET A 136 -9.83 7.69 -20.79
N ASP A 137 -10.67 6.84 -21.39
CA ASP A 137 -11.83 6.25 -20.71
C ASP A 137 -11.40 5.29 -19.60
N PHE A 138 -12.23 5.18 -18.56
CA PHE A 138 -11.94 4.38 -17.36
C PHE A 138 -11.55 2.93 -17.66
N GLU A 139 -12.23 2.28 -18.60
CA GLU A 139 -11.93 0.89 -18.99
C GLU A 139 -10.50 0.75 -19.54
N LYS A 140 -10.03 1.73 -20.32
CA LYS A 140 -8.66 1.75 -20.85
C LYS A 140 -7.65 1.98 -19.73
N ILE A 141 -7.95 2.89 -18.80
CA ILE A 141 -7.12 3.13 -17.60
C ILE A 141 -6.91 1.82 -16.83
N ILE A 142 -7.98 1.08 -16.54
CA ILE A 142 -7.91 -0.20 -15.83
C ILE A 142 -7.10 -1.23 -16.62
N SER A 143 -7.26 -1.30 -17.95
CA SER A 143 -6.55 -2.27 -18.80
C SER A 143 -5.02 -2.08 -18.78
N VAL A 144 -4.55 -0.83 -18.65
CA VAL A 144 -3.11 -0.50 -18.64
C VAL A 144 -2.44 -0.91 -17.32
N ILE A 145 -3.17 -0.88 -16.20
CA ILE A 145 -2.61 -1.11 -14.86
C ILE A 145 -2.44 -2.61 -14.54
N GLY A 146 -3.21 -3.50 -15.18
CA GLY A 146 -3.42 -4.87 -14.72
C GLY A 146 -2.30 -5.90 -14.93
N VAL A 147 -1.15 -5.56 -15.53
CA VAL A 147 -0.20 -6.58 -16.05
C VAL A 147 1.13 -6.66 -15.27
N ILE A 148 1.46 -5.69 -14.42
CA ILE A 148 2.84 -5.51 -13.95
C ILE A 148 3.15 -6.22 -12.61
N THR A 149 2.18 -6.33 -11.71
CA THR A 149 2.39 -6.84 -10.34
C THR A 149 2.98 -8.26 -10.26
N PRO A 150 2.54 -9.26 -11.04
CA PRO A 150 3.08 -10.62 -10.91
C PRO A 150 4.59 -10.70 -11.24
N VAL A 151 5.04 -9.93 -12.23
CA VAL A 151 6.46 -9.86 -12.63
C VAL A 151 7.31 -9.30 -11.50
N LEU A 152 6.83 -8.24 -10.83
CA LEU A 152 7.49 -7.67 -9.66
C LEU A 152 7.67 -8.71 -8.57
N VAL A 153 6.60 -9.40 -8.16
CA VAL A 153 6.65 -10.35 -7.05
C VAL A 153 7.74 -11.40 -7.30
N VAL A 154 7.79 -11.96 -8.51
CA VAL A 154 8.83 -12.94 -8.89
C VAL A 154 10.23 -12.31 -8.83
N ALA A 155 10.43 -11.12 -9.40
CA ALA A 155 11.71 -10.44 -9.38
C ALA A 155 12.19 -10.15 -7.95
N MET A 156 11.29 -9.71 -7.07
CA MET A 156 11.58 -9.45 -5.65
C MET A 156 11.97 -10.74 -4.92
N PHE A 157 11.25 -11.84 -5.15
CA PHE A 157 11.61 -13.14 -4.57
C PHE A 157 13.03 -13.57 -4.96
N PHE A 158 13.39 -13.37 -6.23
CA PHE A 158 14.71 -13.70 -6.74
C PHE A 158 15.81 -12.80 -6.14
N ILE A 159 15.68 -11.47 -6.26
CA ILE A 159 16.70 -10.52 -5.81
C ILE A 159 16.88 -10.57 -4.30
N ALA A 160 15.78 -10.55 -3.55
CA ALA A 160 15.86 -10.62 -2.10
C ALA A 160 16.34 -11.99 -1.61
N GLY A 161 15.91 -13.08 -2.27
CA GLY A 161 16.43 -14.43 -1.99
C GLY A 161 17.94 -14.55 -2.21
N TYR A 162 18.48 -13.94 -3.27
CA TYR A 162 19.92 -13.93 -3.50
C TYR A 162 20.68 -13.20 -2.39
N ASN A 163 20.22 -12.00 -2.02
CA ASN A 163 20.86 -11.17 -0.99
C ASN A 163 20.74 -11.80 0.42
N VAL A 164 19.67 -12.57 0.68
CA VAL A 164 19.54 -13.38 1.88
C VAL A 164 20.64 -14.45 1.97
N LEU A 165 20.94 -15.10 0.84
CA LEU A 165 21.93 -16.18 0.77
C LEU A 165 23.37 -15.67 0.63
N ASN A 166 23.56 -14.45 0.13
CA ASN A 166 24.85 -13.80 -0.08
C ASN A 166 24.84 -12.39 0.51
N PRO A 167 24.69 -12.25 1.83
CA PRO A 167 24.57 -10.94 2.45
C PRO A 167 25.91 -10.20 2.40
N MET A 168 25.89 -8.90 2.09
CA MET A 168 27.07 -8.04 2.23
C MET A 168 27.45 -7.87 3.70
N VAL A 169 26.43 -7.72 4.57
CA VAL A 169 26.59 -7.67 6.02
C VAL A 169 25.89 -8.85 6.66
N PRO A 170 26.62 -9.73 7.39
CA PRO A 170 26.01 -10.83 8.13
C PRO A 170 24.94 -10.35 9.12
N LEU A 171 23.86 -11.11 9.29
CA LEU A 171 22.78 -10.75 10.23
C LEU A 171 23.28 -10.48 11.66
N SER A 172 24.34 -11.16 12.10
CA SER A 172 24.95 -10.95 13.42
C SER A 172 25.54 -9.55 13.61
N GLU A 173 25.85 -8.85 12.53
CA GLU A 173 26.50 -7.54 12.53
C GLU A 173 25.54 -6.41 12.19
N VAL A 174 24.36 -6.71 11.64
CA VAL A 174 23.33 -5.73 11.24
C VAL A 174 23.02 -4.68 12.31
N ASN A 175 22.93 -5.09 13.59
CA ASN A 175 22.64 -4.18 14.70
C ASN A 175 23.78 -3.20 15.02
N GLN A 176 24.97 -3.37 14.46
CA GLN A 176 26.07 -2.41 14.58
C GLN A 176 25.88 -1.20 13.64
N TYR A 177 25.03 -1.36 12.63
CA TYR A 177 24.79 -0.37 11.58
C TYR A 177 23.35 0.16 11.56
N ASN A 178 22.52 -0.19 12.55
CA ASN A 178 21.16 0.32 12.61
C ASN A 178 21.15 1.83 12.94
N ASP A 179 20.18 2.56 12.39
CA ASP A 179 20.06 4.00 12.59
C ASP A 179 18.61 4.37 12.88
N VAL A 180 18.26 4.33 14.17
CA VAL A 180 16.90 4.63 14.64
C VAL A 180 16.51 6.09 14.37
N SER A 181 17.47 7.00 14.16
CA SER A 181 17.17 8.41 13.86
C SER A 181 16.52 8.61 12.48
N ARG A 182 16.65 7.61 11.59
CA ARG A 182 16.02 7.61 10.25
C ARG A 182 14.59 7.06 10.24
N THR A 183 14.10 6.61 11.39
CA THR A 183 12.75 6.05 11.53
C THR A 183 11.74 7.15 11.86
N PRO A 184 10.45 6.98 11.50
CA PRO A 184 9.43 8.01 11.73
C PRO A 184 9.28 8.45 13.19
N THR A 185 9.36 7.52 14.15
CA THR A 185 9.11 7.83 15.57
C THR A 185 10.16 7.33 16.55
N GLY A 186 11.14 6.54 16.09
CA GLY A 186 12.12 5.90 16.97
C GLY A 186 11.57 4.72 17.78
N SER A 187 10.29 4.35 17.56
CA SER A 187 9.63 3.23 18.22
C SER A 187 9.18 2.17 17.21
N TRP A 188 9.92 1.05 17.15
CA TRP A 188 9.69 -0.02 16.16
C TRP A 188 8.25 -0.55 16.12
N TRP A 189 7.59 -0.65 17.27
CA TRP A 189 6.23 -1.18 17.35
C TRP A 189 5.21 -0.14 16.91
N PHE A 190 5.46 1.14 17.20
CA PHE A 190 4.56 2.22 16.79
C PHE A 190 4.68 2.48 15.29
N ASP A 191 5.89 2.41 14.73
CA ASP A 191 6.12 2.49 13.29
C ASP A 191 5.51 1.31 12.55
N ALA A 192 5.55 0.10 13.12
CA ALA A 192 4.83 -1.06 12.59
C ALA A 192 3.30 -0.83 12.55
N ILE A 193 2.70 -0.30 13.62
CA ILE A 193 1.26 0.02 13.63
C ILE A 193 0.96 1.16 12.63
N THR A 194 1.84 2.15 12.53
CA THR A 194 1.71 3.28 11.60
C THR A 194 1.75 2.80 10.15
N TYR A 195 2.68 1.91 9.83
CA TYR A 195 2.79 1.32 8.50
C TYR A 195 1.62 0.38 8.18
N ALA A 196 1.10 -0.35 9.17
CA ALA A 196 -0.14 -1.11 9.01
C ALA A 196 -1.34 -0.19 8.73
N GLY A 197 -1.39 0.97 9.38
CA GLY A 197 -2.33 2.05 9.07
C GLY A 197 -2.18 2.52 7.63
N PHE A 198 -0.96 2.86 7.20
CA PHE A 198 -0.67 3.32 5.84
C PHE A 198 -1.15 2.29 4.80
N THR A 199 -0.77 1.03 5.00
CA THR A 199 -1.19 -0.10 4.16
C THR A 199 -2.72 -0.21 4.07
N LEU A 200 -3.40 -0.07 5.22
CA LEU A 200 -4.85 -0.11 5.26
C LEU A 200 -5.47 1.08 4.54
N ALA A 201 -4.99 2.30 4.75
CA ALA A 201 -5.54 3.50 4.13
C ALA A 201 -5.48 3.39 2.60
N THR A 202 -4.34 2.93 2.07
CA THR A 202 -4.14 2.66 0.64
C THR A 202 -5.10 1.59 0.12
N ALA A 203 -5.32 0.51 0.88
CA ALA A 203 -6.15 -0.61 0.43
C ALA A 203 -7.64 -0.47 0.76
N PHE A 204 -8.05 0.47 1.62
CA PHE A 204 -9.37 0.52 2.24
C PHE A 204 -10.49 0.61 1.20
N SER A 205 -10.31 1.50 0.20
CA SER A 205 -11.32 1.72 -0.82
C SER A 205 -11.54 0.49 -1.68
N PHE A 206 -10.44 -0.15 -2.09
CA PHE A 206 -10.50 -1.37 -2.86
C PHE A 206 -11.09 -2.54 -2.08
N LEU A 207 -10.64 -2.75 -0.83
CA LEU A 207 -11.17 -3.80 0.03
C LEU A 207 -12.68 -3.63 0.26
N SER A 208 -13.15 -2.39 0.32
CA SER A 208 -14.57 -2.10 0.47
C SER A 208 -15.37 -2.46 -0.78
N ILE A 209 -14.91 -2.04 -1.96
CA ILE A 209 -15.59 -2.31 -3.24
C ILE A 209 -15.50 -3.80 -3.62
N MET A 210 -14.34 -4.43 -3.50
CA MET A 210 -14.25 -5.87 -3.73
C MET A 210 -15.04 -6.69 -2.69
N GLY A 211 -15.18 -6.13 -1.49
CA GLY A 211 -16.03 -6.69 -0.45
C GLY A 211 -17.48 -6.81 -0.90
N SER A 212 -18.05 -5.75 -1.47
CA SER A 212 -19.45 -5.67 -1.92
C SER A 212 -19.74 -6.58 -3.12
N GLU A 213 -18.79 -6.73 -4.03
CA GLU A 213 -18.91 -7.58 -5.24
C GLU A 213 -18.76 -9.09 -4.98
N SER A 214 -18.46 -9.50 -3.74
CA SER A 214 -18.28 -10.91 -3.42
C SER A 214 -19.62 -11.61 -3.18
N ALA A 215 -19.78 -12.82 -3.74
CA ALA A 215 -20.98 -13.64 -3.53
C ALA A 215 -21.14 -14.18 -2.10
N ARG A 216 -20.05 -14.26 -1.32
CA ARG A 216 -20.07 -14.79 0.05
C ARG A 216 -19.10 -14.05 0.96
N GLN A 217 -19.54 -13.80 2.19
CA GLN A 217 -18.69 -13.20 3.22
C GLN A 217 -17.47 -14.06 3.59
N SER A 218 -17.58 -15.39 3.44
CA SER A 218 -16.48 -16.32 3.73
C SER A 218 -15.31 -16.17 2.75
N ILE A 219 -15.58 -15.80 1.50
CA ILE A 219 -14.58 -15.59 0.44
C ILE A 219 -13.74 -14.37 0.77
N VAL A 220 -14.38 -13.23 1.05
CA VAL A 220 -13.67 -11.98 1.40
C VAL A 220 -12.88 -12.13 2.69
N ARG A 221 -13.43 -12.87 3.67
CA ARG A 221 -12.74 -13.15 4.93
C ARG A 221 -11.44 -13.92 4.71
N ARG A 222 -11.49 -15.02 3.96
CA ARG A 222 -10.32 -15.86 3.68
C ARG A 222 -9.34 -15.13 2.77
N GLY A 223 -9.84 -14.44 1.75
CA GLY A 223 -9.04 -13.66 0.82
C GLY A 223 -8.23 -12.56 1.49
N ALA A 224 -8.83 -11.81 2.42
CA ALA A 224 -8.10 -10.79 3.16
C ALA A 224 -7.00 -11.37 4.06
N ILE A 225 -7.25 -12.53 4.70
CA ILE A 225 -6.23 -13.22 5.51
C ILE A 225 -5.08 -13.73 4.63
N TYR A 226 -5.40 -14.42 3.53
CA TYR A 226 -4.38 -14.94 2.61
C TYR A 226 -3.57 -13.80 1.96
N GLY A 227 -4.22 -12.71 1.56
CA GLY A 227 -3.52 -11.55 1.01
C GLY A 227 -2.61 -10.89 2.04
N GLY A 228 -3.09 -10.67 3.26
CA GLY A 228 -2.26 -10.13 4.34
C GLY A 228 -1.08 -11.04 4.71
N LEU A 229 -1.25 -12.37 4.63
CA LEU A 229 -0.15 -13.32 4.81
C LEU A 229 0.89 -13.21 3.69
N ILE A 230 0.47 -13.11 2.43
CA ILE A 230 1.39 -12.92 1.30
C ILE A 230 2.16 -11.60 1.45
N ILE A 231 1.45 -10.51 1.77
CA ILE A 231 2.06 -9.20 2.04
C ILE A 231 3.13 -9.32 3.13
N MET A 232 2.81 -9.96 4.26
CA MET A 232 3.75 -10.16 5.37
C MET A 232 4.99 -10.95 4.93
N ILE A 233 4.82 -12.03 4.16
CA ILE A 233 5.95 -12.83 3.65
C ILE A 233 6.85 -12.00 2.73
N ILE A 234 6.25 -11.24 1.80
CA ILE A 234 6.99 -10.35 0.90
C ILE A 234 7.73 -9.28 1.70
N MET A 235 7.08 -8.65 2.69
CA MET A 235 7.73 -7.67 3.56
C MET A 235 8.90 -8.27 4.34
N LEU A 236 8.76 -9.48 4.89
CA LEU A 236 9.84 -10.15 5.63
C LEU A 236 11.05 -10.38 4.73
N LEU A 237 10.79 -10.79 3.49
CA LEU A 237 11.84 -11.06 2.52
C LEU A 237 12.57 -9.77 2.10
N ILE A 238 11.83 -8.69 1.82
CA ILE A 238 12.43 -7.38 1.50
C ILE A 238 13.20 -6.87 2.70
N ASN A 239 12.62 -6.96 3.91
CA ASN A 239 13.26 -6.49 5.13
C ASN A 239 14.60 -7.18 5.34
N PHE A 240 14.64 -8.50 5.18
CA PHE A 240 15.91 -9.24 5.20
C PHE A 240 16.87 -8.71 4.13
N GLY A 241 16.42 -8.62 2.89
CA GLY A 241 17.25 -8.16 1.78
C GLY A 241 17.84 -6.76 2.02
N VAL A 242 17.04 -5.83 2.54
CA VAL A 242 17.51 -4.48 2.90
C VAL A 242 18.49 -4.55 4.07
N LEU A 243 18.24 -5.34 5.12
CA LEU A 243 19.18 -5.51 6.23
C LEU A 243 20.53 -6.05 5.75
N SER A 244 20.53 -6.92 4.74
CA SER A 244 21.77 -7.53 4.22
C SER A 244 22.69 -6.56 3.48
N ILE A 245 22.19 -5.37 3.13
CA ILE A 245 22.92 -4.33 2.41
C ILE A 245 23.03 -3.01 3.22
N ILE A 246 22.61 -2.98 4.48
CA ILE A 246 22.92 -1.87 5.39
C ILE A 246 24.44 -1.90 5.69
N PRO A 247 25.16 -0.75 5.71
CA PRO A 247 24.66 0.62 5.67
C PRO A 247 24.39 1.20 4.27
N ASN A 248 24.84 0.57 3.19
CA ASN A 248 24.69 1.09 1.81
C ASN A 248 23.23 1.42 1.46
N ALA A 249 22.26 0.69 2.02
CA ALA A 249 20.84 1.00 1.87
C ALA A 249 20.46 2.45 2.23
N TYR A 250 21.18 3.09 3.15
CA TYR A 250 20.91 4.46 3.59
C TYR A 250 21.36 5.54 2.61
N ASP A 251 22.23 5.19 1.66
CA ASP A 251 22.86 6.12 0.72
C ASP A 251 22.20 6.09 -0.67
N VAL A 252 21.23 5.20 -0.87
CA VAL A 252 20.46 5.06 -2.12
C VAL A 252 18.98 5.37 -1.89
N SER A 253 18.30 5.85 -2.93
CA SER A 253 16.86 6.12 -2.84
C SER A 253 16.03 4.84 -3.01
N LEU A 254 16.59 3.83 -3.67
CA LEU A 254 15.91 2.59 -4.04
C LEU A 254 16.71 1.36 -3.56
N PRO A 255 16.65 0.99 -2.26
CA PRO A 255 17.42 -0.14 -1.70
C PRO A 255 17.28 -1.46 -2.48
N THR A 256 16.10 -1.78 -3.00
CA THR A 256 15.89 -3.00 -3.79
C THR A 256 16.60 -3.00 -5.15
N MET A 257 16.86 -1.81 -5.70
CA MET A 257 17.66 -1.66 -6.91
C MET A 257 19.13 -1.90 -6.63
N GLU A 258 19.62 -1.44 -5.47
CA GLU A 258 20.95 -1.78 -4.98
C GLU A 258 21.11 -3.28 -4.72
N MET A 259 20.09 -3.91 -4.12
CA MET A 259 20.03 -5.36 -3.99
C MET A 259 20.13 -6.05 -5.35
N ALA A 260 19.52 -5.50 -6.41
CA ALA A 260 19.60 -6.05 -7.76
C ALA A 260 21.00 -5.86 -8.38
N ASN A 261 21.63 -4.70 -8.19
CA ASN A 261 23.01 -4.42 -8.61
C ASN A 261 24.00 -5.43 -8.00
N ASN A 262 23.80 -5.81 -6.74
CA ASN A 262 24.62 -6.81 -6.05
C ASN A 262 24.54 -8.21 -6.68
N VAL A 263 23.41 -8.56 -7.30
CA VAL A 263 23.30 -9.81 -8.06
C VAL A 263 24.10 -9.71 -9.36
N ALA A 264 23.82 -8.67 -10.15
CA ALA A 264 24.59 -8.28 -11.32
C ALA A 264 24.23 -6.83 -11.72
N PRO A 265 25.18 -6.00 -12.18
CA PRO A 265 24.88 -4.59 -12.52
C PRO A 265 23.74 -4.40 -13.54
N TRP A 266 23.64 -5.28 -14.55
CA TRP A 266 22.57 -5.19 -15.55
C TRP A 266 21.18 -5.52 -14.98
N LEU A 267 21.12 -6.30 -13.87
CA LEU A 267 19.85 -6.60 -13.19
C LEU A 267 19.30 -5.37 -12.48
N GLY A 268 20.13 -4.45 -11.99
CA GLY A 268 19.65 -3.17 -11.46
C GLY A 268 18.96 -2.34 -12.53
N THR A 269 19.58 -2.16 -13.69
CA THR A 269 18.95 -1.46 -14.83
C THR A 269 17.65 -2.16 -15.27
N ALA A 270 17.64 -3.49 -15.38
CA ALA A 270 16.43 -4.24 -15.72
C ALA A 270 15.33 -4.09 -14.66
N TYR A 271 15.69 -4.12 -13.37
CA TYR A 271 14.76 -3.95 -12.26
C TYR A 271 14.19 -2.52 -12.20
N SER A 272 14.98 -1.51 -12.58
CA SER A 272 14.52 -0.12 -12.68
C SER A 272 13.34 0.05 -13.65
N ILE A 273 13.28 -0.73 -14.73
CA ILE A 273 12.14 -0.74 -15.66
C ILE A 273 10.88 -1.22 -14.94
N ILE A 274 11.00 -2.26 -14.11
CA ILE A 274 9.88 -2.78 -13.31
C ILE A 274 9.41 -1.71 -12.30
N ILE A 275 10.34 -1.05 -11.61
CA ILE A 275 10.02 0.05 -10.69
C ILE A 275 9.31 1.19 -11.43
N ILE A 276 9.80 1.64 -12.59
CA ILE A 276 9.21 2.72 -13.39
C ILE A 276 7.77 2.37 -13.77
N LEU A 277 7.52 1.14 -14.24
CA LEU A 277 6.19 0.69 -14.62
C LEU A 277 5.22 0.67 -13.43
N LEU A 278 5.70 0.32 -12.23
CA LEU A 278 4.90 0.36 -11.01
C LEU A 278 4.64 1.77 -10.51
N ILE A 279 5.66 2.62 -10.53
CA ILE A 279 5.53 4.03 -10.17
C ILE A 279 4.49 4.68 -11.09
N TYR A 280 4.58 4.42 -12.40
CA TYR A 280 3.58 4.85 -13.36
C TYR A 280 2.16 4.40 -12.98
N ASN A 281 1.97 3.10 -12.70
CA ASN A 281 0.69 2.55 -12.27
C ASN A 281 0.17 3.22 -10.99
N SER A 282 1.05 3.48 -10.03
CA SER A 282 0.71 4.16 -8.78
C SER A 282 0.33 5.63 -9.01
N ILE A 283 1.04 6.37 -9.88
CA ILE A 283 0.67 7.75 -10.24
C ILE A 283 -0.76 7.77 -10.82
N VAL A 284 -1.04 6.92 -11.80
CA VAL A 284 -2.38 6.84 -12.42
C VAL A 284 -3.42 6.39 -11.39
N GLY A 285 -3.11 5.35 -10.62
CA GLY A 285 -4.00 4.74 -9.63
C GLY A 285 -4.35 5.65 -8.45
N PHE A 286 -3.46 6.57 -8.06
CA PHE A 286 -3.71 7.54 -6.99
C PHE A 286 -4.33 8.84 -7.52
N LEU A 287 -3.89 9.30 -8.69
CA LEU A 287 -4.38 10.56 -9.24
C LEU A 287 -5.80 10.43 -9.79
N TYR A 288 -6.17 9.28 -10.38
CA TYR A 288 -7.53 9.09 -10.91
C TYR A 288 -8.62 9.22 -9.82
N PRO A 289 -8.59 8.50 -8.68
CA PRO A 289 -9.60 8.64 -7.62
C PRO A 289 -9.64 10.04 -7.02
N PHE A 290 -8.48 10.70 -6.86
CA PHE A 290 -8.41 12.08 -6.41
C PHE A 290 -9.16 13.02 -7.38
N LEU A 291 -8.88 12.94 -8.68
CA LEU A 291 -9.51 13.79 -9.69
C LEU A 291 -11.01 13.52 -9.80
N ALA A 292 -11.40 12.24 -9.82
CA ALA A 292 -12.80 11.82 -9.88
C ALA A 292 -13.60 12.22 -8.64
N ARG A 293 -12.93 12.45 -7.50
CA ARG A 293 -13.58 12.95 -6.28
C ARG A 293 -14.04 14.39 -6.40
N PHE A 294 -13.23 15.25 -7.03
CA PHE A 294 -13.48 16.69 -7.12
C PHE A 294 -14.02 17.15 -8.48
N SER A 295 -14.10 16.24 -9.46
CA SER A 295 -14.55 16.53 -10.82
C SER A 295 -15.08 15.28 -11.53
N THR A 296 -15.82 15.46 -12.62
CA THR A 296 -16.30 14.35 -13.45
C THR A 296 -15.31 14.08 -14.59
N PRO A 297 -14.84 12.83 -14.79
CA PRO A 297 -13.95 12.46 -15.89
C PRO A 297 -14.41 13.00 -17.25
N GLY A 298 -13.47 13.44 -18.09
CA GLY A 298 -13.73 14.00 -19.42
C GLY A 298 -14.16 15.48 -19.44
N THR A 299 -14.63 16.05 -18.34
CA THR A 299 -15.07 17.47 -18.28
C THR A 299 -13.89 18.45 -18.32
N LYS A 300 -14.17 19.72 -18.69
CA LYS A 300 -13.16 20.80 -18.64
C LYS A 300 -12.57 20.97 -17.23
N LYS A 301 -13.39 20.84 -16.18
CA LYS A 301 -12.95 20.90 -14.79
C LYS A 301 -11.94 19.79 -14.47
N TYR A 302 -12.20 18.57 -14.92
CA TYR A 302 -11.29 17.43 -14.74
C TYR A 302 -9.95 17.67 -15.42
N LYS A 303 -9.95 18.13 -16.68
CA LYS A 303 -8.71 18.42 -17.42
C LYS A 303 -7.87 19.51 -16.76
N ILE A 304 -8.49 20.58 -16.27
CA ILE A 304 -7.80 21.66 -15.54
C ILE A 304 -7.21 21.12 -14.23
N LEU A 305 -7.97 20.34 -13.47
CA LEU A 305 -7.49 19.77 -12.21
C LEU A 305 -6.35 18.78 -12.46
N LEU A 306 -6.43 17.94 -13.49
CA LEU A 306 -5.38 17.00 -13.89
C LEU A 306 -4.08 17.72 -14.21
N VAL A 307 -4.11 18.71 -15.11
CA VAL A 307 -2.92 19.47 -15.48
C VAL A 307 -2.34 20.22 -14.28
N GLY A 308 -3.19 20.90 -13.50
CA GLY A 308 -2.76 21.60 -12.29
C GLY A 308 -2.09 20.67 -11.28
N SER A 309 -2.66 19.49 -11.06
CA SER A 309 -2.12 18.46 -10.14
C SER A 309 -0.77 17.93 -10.63
N LEU A 310 -0.60 17.70 -11.93
CA LEU A 310 0.66 17.22 -12.48
C LEU A 310 1.76 18.30 -12.43
N VAL A 311 1.42 19.56 -12.66
CA VAL A 311 2.36 20.69 -12.53
C VAL A 311 2.84 20.83 -11.09
N VAL A 312 1.92 20.81 -10.12
CA VAL A 312 2.29 20.85 -8.70
C VAL A 312 3.09 19.61 -8.30
N GLY A 313 2.71 18.42 -8.80
CA GLY A 313 3.47 17.19 -8.60
C GLY A 313 4.89 17.23 -9.15
N TYR A 314 5.11 17.88 -10.30
CA TYR A 314 6.44 18.15 -10.83
C TYR A 314 7.28 19.00 -9.86
N PHE A 315 6.71 20.06 -9.28
CA PHE A 315 7.45 20.85 -8.28
C PHE A 315 7.77 20.04 -7.01
N GLY A 316 6.97 19.02 -6.69
CA GLY A 316 7.29 18.07 -5.62
C GLY A 316 8.62 17.34 -5.82
N THR A 317 9.12 17.18 -7.05
CA THR A 317 10.41 16.49 -7.29
C THR A 317 11.61 17.21 -6.69
N TYR A 318 11.51 18.52 -6.43
CA TYR A 318 12.58 19.28 -5.79
C TYR A 318 12.71 19.03 -4.28
N VAL A 319 11.69 18.45 -3.64
CA VAL A 319 11.76 18.02 -2.24
C VAL A 319 12.56 16.72 -2.11
N GLY A 320 12.49 15.86 -3.13
CA GLY A 320 13.16 14.57 -3.16
C GLY A 320 12.25 13.41 -2.73
N PHE A 321 12.46 12.23 -3.33
CA PHE A 321 11.63 11.05 -3.10
C PHE A 321 11.67 10.59 -1.64
N VAL A 322 12.88 10.42 -1.09
CA VAL A 322 13.07 9.94 0.29
C VAL A 322 12.43 10.88 1.31
N GLU A 323 12.58 12.19 1.13
CA GLU A 323 11.99 13.19 2.04
C GLU A 323 10.46 13.19 1.98
N LEU A 324 9.89 13.08 0.78
CA LEU A 324 8.45 12.96 0.62
C LEU A 324 7.89 11.67 1.24
N VAL A 325 8.60 10.54 1.09
CA VAL A 325 8.27 9.29 1.80
C VAL A 325 8.30 9.52 3.31
N ASN A 326 9.35 10.19 3.80
CA ASN A 326 9.53 10.47 5.23
C ASN A 326 8.40 11.28 5.86
N ILE A 327 7.82 12.22 5.10
CA ILE A 327 6.74 13.08 5.59
C ILE A 327 5.37 12.45 5.33
N ILE A 328 5.09 12.04 4.09
CA ILE A 328 3.72 11.71 3.66
C ILE A 328 3.28 10.36 4.20
N TYR A 329 4.18 9.37 4.26
CA TYR A 329 3.77 8.00 4.62
C TYR A 329 3.40 7.85 6.09
N PRO A 330 4.15 8.40 7.07
CA PRO A 330 3.72 8.36 8.46
C PRO A 330 2.42 9.11 8.68
N LEU A 331 2.26 10.29 8.05
CA LEU A 331 1.04 11.09 8.15
C LEU A 331 -0.18 10.33 7.60
N PHE A 332 -0.04 9.67 6.46
CA PHE A 332 -1.10 8.83 5.92
C PHE A 332 -1.34 7.57 6.77
N GLY A 333 -0.28 7.06 7.40
CA GLY A 333 -0.34 6.02 8.43
C GLY A 333 -1.29 6.36 9.57
N TYR A 334 -1.24 7.59 10.09
CA TYR A 334 -2.17 8.06 11.12
C TYR A 334 -3.63 8.02 10.68
N VAL A 335 -3.92 8.40 9.43
CA VAL A 335 -5.28 8.33 8.86
C VAL A 335 -5.77 6.88 8.84
N GLY A 336 -4.93 5.97 8.37
CA GLY A 336 -5.24 4.55 8.35
C GLY A 336 -5.39 3.93 9.73
N MET A 337 -4.60 4.35 10.72
CA MET A 337 -4.75 3.92 12.11
C MET A 337 -6.12 4.33 12.67
N VAL A 338 -6.59 5.55 12.39
CA VAL A 338 -7.94 5.99 12.79
C VAL A 338 -9.02 5.10 12.17
N ILE A 339 -8.90 4.76 10.89
CA ILE A 339 -9.81 3.81 10.21
C ILE A 339 -9.73 2.42 10.86
N GLY A 340 -8.53 1.92 11.16
CA GLY A 340 -8.30 0.63 11.78
C GLY A 340 -8.87 0.53 13.20
N ILE A 341 -8.73 1.58 14.00
CA ILE A 341 -9.33 1.68 15.33
C ILE A 341 -10.86 1.57 15.21
N MET A 342 -11.48 2.33 14.30
CA MET A 342 -12.94 2.27 14.14
C MET A 342 -13.44 0.93 13.60
N LEU A 343 -12.71 0.28 12.70
CA LEU A 343 -13.01 -1.09 12.28
C LEU A 343 -12.94 -2.07 13.45
N THR A 344 -11.97 -1.89 14.35
CA THR A 344 -11.81 -2.71 15.55
C THR A 344 -12.97 -2.47 16.54
N VAL A 345 -13.32 -1.21 16.82
CA VAL A 345 -14.47 -0.84 17.65
C VAL A 345 -15.75 -1.46 17.11
N ARG A 346 -16.00 -1.33 15.80
CA ARG A 346 -17.16 -1.96 15.14
C ARG A 346 -17.15 -3.48 15.31
N TRP A 347 -16.00 -4.13 15.14
CA TRP A 347 -15.89 -5.58 15.31
C TRP A 347 -16.21 -6.03 16.74
N VAL A 348 -15.68 -5.32 17.75
CA VAL A 348 -15.95 -5.57 19.17
C VAL A 348 -17.45 -5.41 19.47
N TYR A 349 -18.04 -4.30 19.04
CA TYR A 349 -19.47 -4.02 19.22
C TYR A 349 -20.37 -5.12 18.64
N LEU A 350 -20.10 -5.54 17.39
CA LEU A 350 -20.86 -6.61 16.74
C LEU A 350 -20.72 -7.95 17.46
N LYS A 351 -19.54 -8.24 18.03
CA LYS A 351 -19.31 -9.47 18.79
C LYS A 351 -20.08 -9.48 20.11
N PHE A 352 -20.12 -8.36 20.83
CA PHE A 352 -20.93 -8.22 22.04
C PHE A 352 -22.43 -8.35 21.74
N LYS A 353 -22.92 -7.66 20.71
CA LYS A 353 -24.33 -7.74 20.30
C LYS A 353 -24.75 -9.17 19.91
N ALA A 354 -23.88 -9.91 19.21
CA ALA A 354 -24.15 -11.30 18.85
C ALA A 354 -24.25 -12.22 20.07
N ARG A 355 -23.42 -12.00 21.11
CA ARG A 355 -23.50 -12.76 22.37
C ARG A 355 -24.81 -12.50 23.12
N GLN A 356 -25.18 -11.23 23.26
CA GLN A 356 -26.44 -10.85 23.92
C GLN A 356 -27.67 -11.42 23.20
N LEU A 357 -27.65 -11.49 21.87
CA LEU A 357 -28.73 -12.12 21.10
C LEU A 357 -28.77 -13.63 21.31
N ALA A 358 -27.62 -14.30 21.40
CA ALA A 358 -27.57 -15.74 21.66
C ALA A 358 -28.10 -16.08 23.07
N GLU A 359 -27.73 -15.30 24.09
CA GLU A 359 -28.24 -15.44 25.46
C GLU A 359 -29.76 -15.23 25.53
N LYS A 360 -30.30 -14.23 24.82
CA LYS A 360 -31.76 -14.02 24.77
C LYS A 360 -32.54 -15.16 24.10
N ILE A 361 -31.94 -15.84 23.13
CA ILE A 361 -32.59 -16.98 22.46
C ILE A 361 -32.59 -18.19 23.39
N SER A 362 -31.46 -18.48 24.08
CA SER A 362 -31.41 -19.58 25.05
C SER A 362 -32.38 -19.37 26.22
N ASP A 363 -32.49 -18.15 26.74
CA ASP A 363 -33.40 -17.84 27.85
C ASP A 363 -34.89 -17.95 27.47
N ASN A 364 -35.21 -17.81 26.18
CA ASN A 364 -36.58 -17.98 25.68
C ASN A 364 -36.88 -19.46 25.43
N ASP A 365 -35.94 -20.23 24.88
CA ASP A 365 -36.09 -21.67 24.69
C ASP A 365 -36.22 -22.43 26.03
N GLU A 366 -35.57 -21.95 27.10
CA GLU A 366 -35.74 -22.48 28.47
C GLU A 366 -37.08 -22.10 29.12
N LYS A 367 -37.75 -21.03 28.66
CA LYS A 367 -39.06 -20.60 29.19
C LYS A 367 -40.24 -21.23 28.45
N GLU A 368 -40.01 -21.80 27.27
CA GLU A 368 -41.02 -22.51 26.48
C GLU A 368 -41.02 -24.04 26.73
N GLN A 369 -40.06 -24.56 27.51
CA GLN A 369 -40.05 -25.92 28.07
C GLN A 369 -40.64 -25.94 29.48
#